data_AF-A0A379WVL5-F1
#
_entry.id   AF-A0A379WVL5-F1
#
_cell.length_a   1.000
_cell.length_b   1.000
_cell.length_c   1.000
_cell.angle_alpha   90.00
_cell.angle_beta   90.00
_cell.angle_gamma   90.00
#
_symmetry.space_group_name_H-M   'P 1'
#
loop_
_entity.id
_entity.type
_entity.pdbx_description
1 polymer ?
#
loop_
_entity_poly.entity_id
_entity_poly.type
_entity_poly.pdbx_seq_one_letter_code
_entity_poly.pdbx_strand_id
1 'polypeptide(L)'
;MLATGHDSGVLKVIISRGSGGRGYSAMNCQAATRILSVSAYPAYYSQWRKQGITLTLSPIPLGRNPYLAGLKHLNRLEQVLIRSSS
;
A
#
# COMPACT_ATOMS: atom_id res chain seq x y z
N MET A 1 18.84 8.30 11.30
CA MET A 1 17.69 7.41 10.99
C MET A 1 17.06 7.88 9.68
N LEU A 2 16.34 7.02 8.95
CA LEU A 2 15.72 7.38 7.65
C LEU A 2 14.78 8.59 7.70
N ALA A 3 14.15 8.86 8.85
CA ALA A 3 13.25 10.00 9.03
C ALA A 3 13.93 11.24 9.63
N THR A 4 15.24 11.19 9.93
CA THR A 4 15.97 12.32 10.51
C THR A 4 16.02 13.48 9.51
N GLY A 5 15.64 14.68 9.95
CA GLY A 5 15.65 15.90 9.11
C GLY A 5 14.34 16.15 8.33
N HIS A 6 13.30 15.34 8.54
CA HIS A 6 11.97 15.59 8.00
C HIS A 6 11.02 16.08 9.11
N ASP A 7 10.64 17.36 9.08
CA ASP A 7 9.64 17.92 10.01
C ASP A 7 8.23 17.36 9.75
N SER A 8 7.95 16.97 8.50
CA SER A 8 6.73 16.29 8.08
C SER A 8 6.99 15.39 6.87
N GLY A 9 6.38 14.20 6.87
CA GLY A 9 6.59 13.22 5.80
C GLY A 9 5.70 11.99 5.92
N VAL A 10 5.85 11.09 4.94
CA VAL A 10 5.23 9.77 4.93
C VAL A 10 6.33 8.73 4.97
N LEU A 11 6.36 7.92 6.02
CA LEU A 11 7.19 6.72 6.09
C LEU A 11 6.43 5.54 5.48
N LYS A 12 6.99 4.93 4.44
CA LYS A 12 6.49 3.70 3.84
C LYS A 12 7.43 2.55 4.17
N VAL A 13 6.84 1.44 4.64
CA VAL A 13 7.53 0.19 4.91
C VAL A 13 6.88 -0.91 4.08
N ILE A 14 7.69 -1.66 3.33
CA ILE A 14 7.28 -2.86 2.60
C ILE A 14 8.05 -4.04 3.19
N ILE A 15 7.32 -5.11 3.52
CA ILE A 15 7.89 -6.40 3.88
C ILE A 15 7.43 -7.41 2.82
N SER A 16 8.38 -8.08 2.18
CA SER A 16 8.11 -9.18 1.24
C SER A 16 8.73 -10.47 1.75
N ARG A 17 8.29 -11.61 1.19
CA ARG A 17 8.83 -12.93 1.53
C ARG A 17 10.31 -13.11 1.15
N GLY A 18 10.89 -12.18 0.39
CA GLY A 18 12.22 -12.34 -0.19
C GLY A 18 12.21 -13.14 -1.49
N SER A 19 13.37 -13.65 -1.88
CA SER A 19 13.58 -14.46 -3.08
C SER A 19 13.74 -15.95 -2.75
N GLY A 20 13.70 -16.82 -3.77
CA GLY A 20 13.79 -18.28 -3.62
C GLY A 20 12.45 -18.99 -3.81
N GLY A 21 12.43 -20.29 -3.52
CA GLY A 21 11.27 -21.15 -3.79
C GLY A 21 11.08 -21.52 -5.26
N ARG A 22 9.96 -22.20 -5.56
CA ARG A 22 9.58 -22.65 -6.91
C ARG A 22 8.10 -22.39 -7.13
N GLY A 23 7.75 -21.63 -8.17
CA GLY A 23 6.37 -21.24 -8.43
C GLY A 23 5.78 -20.47 -7.23
N TYR A 24 4.59 -20.86 -6.79
CA TYR A 24 3.94 -20.27 -5.61
C TYR A 24 4.45 -20.83 -4.26
N SER A 25 5.27 -21.87 -4.28
CA SER A 25 5.77 -22.48 -3.04
C SER A 25 6.79 -21.58 -2.35
N ALA A 26 6.57 -21.36 -1.05
CA ALA A 26 7.47 -20.62 -0.18
C ALA A 26 8.61 -21.48 0.42
N MET A 27 8.64 -22.78 0.12
CA MET A 27 9.73 -23.65 0.60
C MET A 27 11.06 -23.18 0.00
N ASN A 28 12.12 -23.11 0.81
CA ASN A 28 13.43 -22.62 0.41
C ASN A 28 13.45 -21.15 -0.06
N CYS A 29 12.46 -20.34 0.33
CA CYS A 29 12.62 -18.89 0.29
C CYS A 29 13.70 -18.47 1.29
N GLN A 30 14.49 -17.47 0.89
CA GLN A 30 15.48 -16.81 1.73
C GLN A 30 14.80 -15.92 2.78
N ALA A 31 15.61 -15.16 3.53
CA ALA A 31 15.11 -14.21 4.51
C ALA A 31 14.19 -13.14 3.87
N ALA A 32 13.20 -12.69 4.63
CA ALA A 32 12.28 -11.64 4.21
C ALA A 32 13.00 -10.32 3.90
N THR A 33 12.57 -9.63 2.84
CA THR A 33 13.09 -8.31 2.48
C THR A 33 12.30 -7.21 3.18
N ARG A 34 13.01 -6.20 3.72
CA ARG A 34 12.43 -5.00 4.31
C ARG A 34 12.87 -3.78 3.51
N ILE A 35 11.93 -3.03 2.97
CA ILE A 35 12.18 -1.83 2.18
C ILE A 35 11.55 -0.66 2.91
N LEU A 36 12.34 0.38 3.16
CA LEU A 36 11.90 1.59 3.84
C LEU A 36 12.17 2.80 2.93
N SER A 37 11.20 3.71 2.86
CA SER A 37 11.33 4.95 2.10
C SER A 37 10.56 6.07 2.79
N VAL A 38 11.07 7.29 2.74
CA VAL A 38 10.40 8.50 3.20
C VAL A 38 10.03 9.37 1.99
N SER A 39 8.84 9.94 2.01
CA SER A 39 8.39 10.93 1.01
C SER A 39 7.78 12.16 1.68
N ALA A 40 7.57 13.24 0.94
CA ALA A 40 6.91 14.43 1.44
C ALA A 40 5.46 14.13 1.89
N TYR A 41 4.99 14.88 2.90
CA TYR A 41 3.59 14.83 3.32
C TYR A 41 2.69 15.51 2.26
N PRO A 42 1.61 14.86 1.78
CA PRO A 42 0.78 15.45 0.73
C PRO A 42 -0.01 16.69 1.21
N ALA A 43 0.16 17.81 0.52
CA ALA A 43 -0.44 19.09 0.91
C ALA A 43 -1.99 19.12 0.83
N TYR A 44 -2.59 18.31 -0.04
CA TYR A 44 -4.04 18.31 -0.28
C TYR A 44 -4.87 17.81 0.93
N TYR A 45 -4.28 17.09 1.88
CA TYR A 45 -5.00 16.61 3.07
C TYR A 45 -5.57 17.74 3.93
N SER A 46 -4.83 18.85 4.04
CA SER A 46 -5.29 20.03 4.80
C SER A 46 -6.57 20.63 4.22
N GLN A 47 -6.70 20.64 2.89
CA GLN A 47 -7.88 21.15 2.20
C GLN A 47 -9.06 20.19 2.35
N TRP A 48 -8.84 18.89 2.10
CA TRP A 48 -9.87 17.86 2.25
C TRP A 48 -10.50 17.86 3.65
N ARG A 49 -9.70 18.05 4.69
CA ARG A 49 -10.20 18.12 6.07
C ARG A 49 -11.10 19.34 6.32
N LYS A 50 -10.80 20.48 5.71
CA LYS A 50 -11.54 21.74 5.92
C LYS A 50 -12.82 21.82 5.09
N GLN A 51 -12.79 21.28 3.87
CA GLN A 51 -13.85 21.46 2.88
C GLN A 51 -14.72 20.20 2.68
N GLY A 52 -14.29 19.07 3.24
CA GLY A 52 -14.90 17.78 2.96
C GLY A 52 -14.38 17.17 1.66
N ILE A 53 -14.87 15.97 1.36
CA ILE A 53 -14.60 15.24 0.11
C ILE A 53 -15.91 14.74 -0.49
N THR A 54 -15.91 14.52 -1.80
CA THR A 54 -17.00 13.84 -2.50
C THR A 54 -16.63 12.38 -2.76
N LEU A 55 -17.65 11.52 -2.86
CA LEU A 55 -17.49 10.11 -3.19
C LEU A 55 -18.22 9.81 -4.50
N THR A 56 -17.68 8.84 -5.24
CA THR A 56 -18.34 8.23 -6.39
C THR A 56 -18.36 6.71 -6.21
N LEU A 57 -19.36 6.05 -6.78
CA LEU A 57 -19.45 4.59 -6.75
C LEU A 57 -18.55 4.01 -7.84
N SER A 58 -17.51 3.26 -7.44
CA SER A 58 -16.67 2.56 -8.41
C SER A 58 -17.41 1.35 -8.99
N PRO A 59 -17.32 1.10 -10.31
CA PRO A 59 -17.84 -0.12 -10.92
C PRO A 59 -16.96 -1.34 -10.63
N ILE A 60 -15.76 -1.15 -10.08
CA ILE A 60 -14.79 -2.22 -9.82
C ILE A 60 -15.07 -2.85 -8.45
N PRO A 61 -15.49 -4.12 -8.37
CA PRO A 61 -15.71 -4.80 -7.09
C PRO A 61 -14.38 -5.17 -6.42
N LEU A 62 -14.45 -5.51 -5.13
CA LEU A 62 -13.36 -6.15 -4.38
C LEU A 62 -13.64 -7.65 -4.22
N GLY A 63 -12.66 -8.48 -4.56
CA GLY A 63 -12.70 -9.92 -4.34
C GLY A 63 -12.83 -10.27 -2.86
N ARG A 64 -13.76 -11.17 -2.54
CA ARG A 64 -14.02 -11.61 -1.16
C ARG A 64 -13.14 -12.80 -0.82
N ASN A 65 -12.13 -12.59 0.01
CA ASN A 65 -11.26 -13.65 0.49
C ASN A 65 -10.95 -13.48 2.00
N PRO A 66 -11.49 -14.34 2.89
CA PRO A 66 -11.32 -14.19 4.33
C PRO A 66 -9.85 -14.32 4.78
N TYR A 67 -9.00 -15.02 4.03
CA TYR A 67 -7.58 -15.15 4.35
C TYR A 67 -6.77 -13.87 4.13
N LEU A 68 -7.32 -12.91 3.37
CA LEU A 68 -6.65 -11.65 3.02
C LEU A 68 -7.40 -10.40 3.51
N ALA A 69 -8.66 -10.55 3.94
CA ALA A 69 -9.49 -9.46 4.40
C ALA A 69 -8.82 -8.67 5.54
N GLY A 70 -8.80 -7.34 5.41
CA GLY A 70 -8.16 -6.44 6.39
C GLY A 70 -6.63 -6.32 6.28
N LEU A 71 -5.94 -7.21 5.56
CA LEU A 71 -4.49 -7.13 5.41
C LEU A 71 -4.09 -6.09 4.36
N LYS A 72 -3.11 -5.22 4.69
CA LYS A 72 -2.48 -4.30 3.72
C LYS A 72 -1.38 -5.00 2.89
N HIS A 73 -1.72 -6.11 2.24
CA HIS A 73 -0.81 -6.86 1.36
C HIS A 73 -0.47 -6.12 0.04
N LEU A 74 0.50 -6.62 -0.71
CA LEU A 74 1.01 -6.00 -1.94
C LEU A 74 0.15 -6.24 -3.20
N ASN A 75 -0.77 -7.21 -3.18
CA ASN A 75 -1.70 -7.43 -4.30
C ASN A 75 -2.73 -6.29 -4.35
N ARG A 76 -2.38 -5.17 -4.98
CA ARG A 76 -3.18 -3.92 -4.99
C ARG A 76 -3.74 -3.54 -6.35
N LEU A 77 -3.85 -4.51 -7.25
CA LEU A 77 -4.33 -4.27 -8.61
C LEU A 77 -5.76 -3.74 -8.63
N GLU A 78 -6.65 -4.26 -7.76
CA GLU A 78 -8.02 -3.74 -7.63
C GLU A 78 -8.04 -2.24 -7.28
N GLN A 79 -7.16 -1.77 -6.38
CA GLN A 79 -7.09 -0.35 -6.02
C GLN A 79 -6.53 0.52 -7.15
N VAL A 80 -5.60 -0.02 -7.95
CA VAL A 80 -5.11 0.66 -9.17
C VAL A 80 -6.27 0.85 -10.15
N LEU A 81 -7.07 -0.19 -10.38
CA LEU A 81 -8.24 -0.12 -11.28
C LEU A 81 -9.31 0.83 -10.74
N ILE A 82 -9.64 0.76 -9.44
CA ILE A 82 -10.58 1.68 -8.79
C ILE A 82 -10.16 3.13 -9.02
N ARG A 83 -8.87 3.45 -8.83
CA ARG A 83 -8.34 4.82 -9.01
C ARG A 83 -8.25 5.27 -10.46
N SER A 84 -8.10 4.35 -11.42
CA SER A 84 -8.07 4.69 -12.85
C SER A 84 -9.46 4.82 -13.46
N SER A 85 -10.48 4.22 -12.83
CA SER A 85 -11.88 4.23 -13.28
C SER A 85 -12.70 5.42 -12.75
N SER A 86 -12.06 6.26 -11.94
CA SER A 86 -12.65 7.42 -11.25
C SER A 86 -12.18 8.74 -11.83
#